data_AF-A0AAF0U353-F1
#
_entry.id   AF-A0AAF0U353-F1
#
_cell.length_a   1.000
_cell.length_b   1.000
_cell.length_c   1.000
_cell.angle_alpha   90.00
_cell.angle_beta   90.00
_cell.angle_gamma   90.00
#
_symmetry.space_group_name_H-M   'P 1'
#
loop_
_entity.id
_entity.type
_entity.pdbx_description
1 polymer ?
#
loop_
_entity_poly.entity_id
_entity_poly.type
_entity_poly.pdbx_seq_one_letter_code
_entity_poly.pdbx_strand_id
1 'polypeptide(L)'
;MITVRLCRMCDIISPKKNDELISMNMIFIDENGNLMHGIIRKNPVNRFKDKLSEGFVFIIKNFKIVETIRGYRPVENSLKIILFASTAIKNLSEDTIEIHINCFQFINPDMIDSRVNNNTVLSGLYLYINSYQSRL
;
A
#
# COMPACT_ATOMS: atom_id res chain seq x y z
N MET A 1 5.62 6.89 -16.34
CA MET A 1 4.15 6.84 -16.13
C MET A 1 3.83 5.42 -15.73
N ILE A 2 2.92 5.21 -14.77
CA ILE A 2 2.44 3.89 -14.37
C ILE A 2 0.92 3.89 -14.30
N THR A 3 0.31 2.72 -14.49
CA THR A 3 -1.10 2.46 -14.26
C THR A 3 -1.21 1.49 -13.09
N VAL A 4 -1.90 1.87 -12.03
CA VAL A 4 -1.94 1.07 -10.79
C VAL A 4 -3.30 1.15 -10.12
N ARG A 5 -3.70 0.09 -9.45
CA ARG A 5 -4.84 0.13 -8.52
C ARG A 5 -4.36 0.52 -7.12
N LEU A 6 -5.11 1.41 -6.46
CA LEU A 6 -4.85 1.78 -5.07
C LEU A 6 -5.53 0.77 -4.14
N CYS A 7 -4.76 -0.13 -3.55
CA CYS A 7 -5.29 -1.19 -2.69
C CYS A 7 -5.63 -0.70 -1.29
N ARG A 8 -4.75 0.14 -0.73
CA ARG A 8 -4.84 0.62 0.65
C ARG A 8 -4.29 2.03 0.73
N MET A 9 -4.89 2.86 1.57
CA MET A 9 -4.53 4.23 1.89
C MET A 9 -4.69 4.45 3.39
N CYS A 10 -3.65 4.94 4.06
CA CYS A 10 -3.64 5.15 5.51
C CYS A 10 -2.89 6.43 5.88
N ASP A 11 -3.48 7.23 6.76
CA ASP A 11 -2.79 8.38 7.37
C ASP A 11 -1.84 7.88 8.47
N ILE A 12 -0.59 8.32 8.42
CA ILE A 12 0.43 8.07 9.43
C ILE A 12 0.52 9.30 10.31
N ILE A 13 0.12 9.13 11.56
CA ILE A 13 0.00 10.19 12.56
C ILE A 13 1.11 10.03 13.59
N SER A 14 1.63 11.14 14.12
CA SER A 14 2.63 11.18 15.18
C SER A 14 2.00 11.51 16.54
N PRO A 15 1.78 10.53 17.43
CA PRO A 15 1.25 10.81 18.77
C PRO A 15 2.14 11.77 19.57
N LYS A 16 3.47 11.66 19.38
CA LYS A 16 4.46 12.52 20.03
C LYS A 16 4.45 13.98 19.56
N LYS A 17 3.70 14.28 18.50
CA LYS A 17 3.60 15.63 17.91
C LYS A 17 2.15 16.08 17.86
N ASN A 18 1.41 15.86 18.94
CA ASN A 18 0.00 16.28 19.05
C ASN A 18 -0.86 15.76 17.89
N ASP A 19 -0.69 14.47 17.58
CA ASP A 19 -1.37 13.80 16.47
C ASP A 19 -1.20 14.47 15.10
N GLU A 20 -0.02 15.08 14.87
CA GLU A 20 0.32 15.66 13.58
C GLU A 20 0.42 14.57 12.49
N LEU A 21 -0.22 14.81 11.35
CA LEU A 21 -0.06 14.02 10.14
C LEU A 21 1.40 14.08 9.65
N ILE A 22 2.05 12.92 9.57
CA ILE A 22 3.41 12.77 9.02
C ILE A 22 3.34 12.56 7.50
N SER A 23 2.52 11.59 7.09
CA SER A 23 2.38 11.18 5.69
C SER A 23 1.08 10.42 5.48
N MET A 24 0.67 10.33 4.22
CA MET A 24 -0.30 9.36 3.75
C MET A 24 0.45 8.25 3.04
N ASN A 25 0.27 7.02 3.51
CA ASN A 25 0.87 5.81 2.96
C ASN A 25 -0.15 5.09 2.08
N MET A 26 0.32 4.49 0.99
CA MET A 26 -0.50 3.79 0.02
C MET A 26 0.12 2.45 -0.36
N ILE A 27 -0.69 1.49 -0.77
CA ILE A 27 -0.23 0.27 -1.43
C ILE A 27 -0.82 0.26 -2.84
N PHE A 28 0.05 0.16 -3.83
CA PHE A 28 -0.31 0.06 -5.24
C PHE A 28 -0.06 -1.35 -5.77
N ILE A 29 -0.88 -1.78 -6.72
CA ILE A 29 -0.68 -2.99 -7.53
C ILE A 29 -0.75 -2.64 -9.01
N ASP A 30 0.18 -3.16 -9.81
CA ASP A 30 0.19 -3.01 -11.28
C ASP A 30 -0.50 -4.19 -11.98
N GLU A 31 -0.56 -4.18 -13.31
CA GLU A 31 -1.16 -5.26 -14.10
C GLU A 31 -0.48 -6.63 -13.92
N ASN A 32 0.78 -6.65 -13.48
CA ASN A 32 1.54 -7.89 -13.26
C ASN A 32 1.42 -8.41 -11.82
N GLY A 33 0.62 -7.73 -10.98
CA GLY A 33 0.49 -8.08 -9.56
C GLY A 33 1.63 -7.59 -8.68
N ASN A 34 2.52 -6.73 -9.18
CA ASN A 34 3.61 -6.20 -8.38
C ASN A 34 3.08 -5.18 -7.37
N LEU A 35 3.33 -5.43 -6.09
CA LEU A 35 2.99 -4.51 -5.03
C LEU A 35 4.10 -3.50 -4.78
N MET A 36 3.72 -2.24 -4.56
CA MET A 36 4.67 -1.19 -4.19
C MET A 36 4.08 -0.24 -3.16
N HIS A 37 4.91 0.12 -2.18
CA HIS A 37 4.56 1.14 -1.19
C HIS A 37 4.62 2.53 -1.83
N GLY A 38 3.59 3.35 -1.60
CA GLY A 38 3.53 4.76 -1.99
C GLY A 38 3.48 5.67 -0.77
N ILE A 39 4.07 6.87 -0.88
CA ILE A 39 4.04 7.87 0.19
C ILE A 39 3.79 9.26 -0.37
N ILE A 40 2.86 10.00 0.25
CA ILE A 40 2.73 11.46 0.14
C ILE A 40 3.08 12.06 1.51
N ARG A 41 4.07 12.95 1.58
CA ARG A 41 4.39 13.65 2.85
C ARG A 41 3.30 14.67 3.21
N LYS A 42 3.21 15.06 4.49
CA LYS A 42 2.17 15.98 4.99
C LYS A 42 1.90 17.19 4.10
N ASN A 43 2.94 17.86 3.59
CA ASN A 43 2.80 19.13 2.87
C ASN A 43 1.93 18.99 1.60
N PRO A 44 2.20 18.03 0.68
CA PRO A 44 1.35 17.83 -0.50
C PRO A 44 0.05 17.05 -0.27
N VAL A 45 -0.17 16.40 0.88
CA VAL A 45 -1.31 15.47 1.10
C VAL A 45 -2.67 16.05 0.68
N ASN A 46 -2.95 17.30 1.08
CA ASN A 46 -4.26 17.91 0.83
C ASN A 46 -4.57 18.10 -0.67
N ARG A 47 -3.57 18.02 -1.57
CA ARG A 47 -3.80 18.08 -3.03
C ARG A 47 -4.34 16.77 -3.61
N PHE A 48 -4.21 15.68 -2.86
CA PHE A 48 -4.47 14.32 -3.32
C PHE A 48 -5.60 13.63 -2.56
N LYS A 49 -5.92 14.07 -1.32
CA LYS A 49 -6.93 13.45 -0.46
C LYS A 49 -8.26 13.18 -1.18
N ASP A 50 -8.76 14.15 -1.92
CA ASP A 50 -10.06 14.04 -2.60
C ASP A 50 -9.98 13.39 -3.99
N LYS A 51 -8.77 13.03 -4.44
CA LYS A 51 -8.50 12.46 -5.78
C LYS A 51 -8.14 10.99 -5.74
N LEU A 52 -7.86 10.45 -4.55
CA LEU A 52 -7.42 9.08 -4.34
C LEU A 52 -8.45 8.35 -3.50
N SER A 53 -8.87 7.19 -3.99
CA SER A 53 -9.82 6.30 -3.33
C SER A 53 -9.34 4.87 -3.48
N GLU A 54 -9.41 4.10 -2.39
CA GLU A 54 -9.11 2.67 -2.44
C GLU A 54 -10.04 1.95 -3.42
N GLY A 55 -9.53 0.90 -4.09
CA GLY A 55 -10.24 0.12 -5.10
C GLY A 55 -10.07 0.62 -6.54
N PHE A 56 -9.86 1.92 -6.73
CA PHE A 56 -9.79 2.56 -8.04
C PHE A 56 -8.43 2.43 -8.73
N VAL A 57 -8.45 2.53 -10.06
CA VAL A 57 -7.27 2.50 -10.92
C VAL A 57 -6.84 3.92 -11.30
N PHE A 58 -5.55 4.18 -11.27
CA PHE A 58 -4.96 5.49 -11.50
C PHE A 58 -3.79 5.43 -12.47
N ILE A 59 -3.70 6.44 -13.35
CA ILE A 59 -2.46 6.78 -14.05
C ILE A 59 -1.69 7.77 -13.20
N ILE A 60 -0.45 7.44 -12.87
CA ILE A 60 0.45 8.29 -12.07
C ILE A 60 1.67 8.70 -12.91
N LYS A 61 2.00 10.00 -12.88
CA LYS A 61 3.15 10.60 -13.55
C LYS A 61 3.92 11.52 -12.60
N ASN A 62 5.20 11.76 -12.90
CA ASN A 62 6.08 12.67 -12.17
C ASN A 62 6.21 12.30 -10.68
N PHE A 63 6.65 11.06 -10.44
CA PHE A 63 6.93 10.52 -9.12
C PHE A 63 8.40 10.08 -9.03
N LYS A 64 8.90 9.84 -7.82
CA LYS A 64 10.26 9.30 -7.60
C LYS A 64 10.18 7.89 -7.05
N ILE A 65 11.03 7.00 -7.55
CA ILE A 65 11.28 5.70 -6.94
C ILE A 65 12.50 5.82 -6.05
N VAL A 66 12.42 5.31 -4.83
CA VAL A 66 13.53 5.27 -3.88
C VAL A 66 13.60 3.93 -3.18
N GLU A 67 14.79 3.55 -2.73
CA GLU A 67 14.95 2.39 -1.86
C GLU A 67 14.35 2.64 -0.48
N THR A 68 13.80 1.58 0.10
CA THR A 68 13.32 1.53 1.46
C THR A 68 14.43 1.01 2.36
N ILE A 69 15.12 1.93 3.02
CA ILE A 69 16.24 1.62 3.91
C ILE A 69 15.73 1.49 5.35
N ARG A 70 15.98 0.33 5.98
CA ARG A 70 15.87 0.08 7.43
C ARG A 70 14.53 0.48 8.09
N GLY A 71 13.42 0.30 7.40
CA GLY A 71 12.08 0.62 7.92
C GLY A 71 11.08 -0.49 7.72
N TYR A 72 9.93 -0.33 8.35
CA TYR A 72 8.73 -1.10 8.08
C TYR A 72 8.36 -1.01 6.59
N ARG A 73 8.18 -2.17 5.95
CA ARG A 73 7.72 -2.32 4.57
C ARG A 73 6.37 -3.03 4.60
N PRO A 74 5.28 -2.36 4.24
CA PRO A 74 3.96 -3.00 4.22
C PRO A 74 3.83 -4.09 3.16
N VAL A 75 4.76 -4.12 2.19
CA VAL A 75 4.83 -5.11 1.10
C VAL A 75 6.28 -5.53 0.88
N GLU A 76 6.52 -6.73 0.37
CA GLU A 76 7.84 -7.26 0.02
C GLU A 76 8.43 -6.60 -1.23
N ASN A 77 8.68 -5.29 -1.13
CA ASN A 77 9.34 -4.52 -2.17
C ASN A 77 10.39 -3.62 -1.51
N SER A 78 11.64 -3.72 -1.97
CA SER A 78 12.72 -2.86 -1.49
C SER A 78 12.60 -1.43 -2.01
N LEU A 79 11.72 -1.17 -3.00
CA LEU A 79 11.46 0.12 -3.60
C LEU A 79 10.11 0.69 -3.14
N LYS A 80 10.02 2.01 -3.16
CA LYS A 80 8.77 2.75 -2.92
C LYS A 80 8.65 3.97 -3.80
N ILE A 81 7.41 4.37 -4.04
CA ILE A 81 7.04 5.58 -4.77
C ILE A 81 6.88 6.74 -3.79
N ILE A 82 7.50 7.88 -4.12
CA ILE A 82 7.25 9.17 -3.47
C ILE A 82 6.49 10.06 -4.43
N LEU A 83 5.30 10.48 -4.00
CA LEU A 83 4.47 11.45 -4.71
C LEU A 83 4.76 12.86 -4.17
N PHE A 84 4.94 13.81 -5.07
CA PHE A 84 5.22 15.22 -4.77
C PHE A 84 4.07 16.10 -5.25
N ALA A 85 4.14 17.39 -4.91
CA ALA A 85 3.13 18.36 -5.32
C ALA A 85 2.95 18.48 -6.85
N SER A 86 3.96 18.07 -7.65
CA SER A 86 3.98 18.04 -9.12
C SER A 86 3.55 16.69 -9.72
N THR A 87 3.30 15.68 -8.90
CA THR A 87 2.79 14.39 -9.35
C THR A 87 1.39 14.59 -9.94
N ALA A 88 1.22 14.12 -11.18
CA ALA A 88 -0.08 14.11 -11.84
C ALA A 88 -0.74 12.74 -11.65
N ILE A 89 -2.02 12.76 -11.26
CA ILE A 89 -2.85 11.57 -11.03
C ILE A 89 -4.13 11.73 -11.82
N LYS A 90 -4.51 10.68 -12.56
CA LYS A 90 -5.77 10.59 -13.30
C LYS A 90 -6.46 9.27 -12.93
N ASN A 91 -7.69 9.36 -12.43
CA ASN A 91 -8.55 8.19 -12.20
C ASN A 91 -8.99 7.58 -13.54
N LEU A 92 -8.99 6.26 -13.64
CA LEU A 92 -9.51 5.49 -14.76
C LEU A 92 -10.77 4.75 -14.31
N SER A 93 -11.81 4.78 -15.16
CA SER A 93 -13.05 4.02 -14.92
C SER A 93 -12.75 2.53 -14.77
N GLU A 94 -13.30 1.92 -13.72
CA GLU A 94 -13.01 0.54 -13.31
C GLU A 94 -13.32 -0.51 -14.41
N ASP A 95 -14.28 -0.22 -15.29
CA ASP A 95 -14.79 -1.15 -16.30
C ASP A 95 -13.82 -1.47 -17.46
N THR A 96 -12.62 -0.89 -17.48
CA THR A 96 -11.72 -0.97 -18.66
C THR A 96 -10.37 -1.64 -18.43
N ILE A 97 -10.00 -1.97 -17.18
CA ILE A 97 -8.65 -2.44 -16.88
C ILE A 97 -8.64 -3.61 -15.89
N GLU A 98 -8.12 -4.75 -16.37
CA GLU A 98 -7.92 -5.98 -15.59
C GLU A 98 -6.67 -5.89 -14.70
N ILE A 99 -6.65 -4.96 -13.74
CA ILE A 99 -5.67 -5.00 -12.63
C ILE A 99 -6.29 -5.76 -11.45
N HIS A 100 -5.54 -6.68 -10.86
CA HIS A 100 -5.98 -7.45 -9.69
C HIS A 100 -6.51 -6.55 -8.56
N ILE A 101 -7.65 -6.93 -7.98
CA ILE A 101 -8.25 -6.21 -6.84
C ILE A 101 -7.53 -6.56 -5.53
N ASN A 102 -7.09 -7.82 -5.42
CA ASN A 102 -6.50 -8.38 -4.22
C ASN A 102 -5.01 -8.06 -4.14
N CYS A 103 -4.59 -7.46 -3.03
CA CYS A 103 -3.21 -7.00 -2.81
C CYS A 103 -2.55 -7.72 -1.63
N PHE A 104 -2.72 -9.04 -1.57
CA PHE A 104 -2.16 -9.88 -0.52
C PHE A 104 -0.84 -10.50 -0.95
N GLN A 105 0.13 -10.52 -0.03
CA GLN A 105 1.34 -11.34 -0.14
C GLN A 105 1.24 -12.47 0.87
N PHE A 106 0.85 -13.63 0.36
CA PHE A 106 0.83 -14.86 1.14
C PHE A 106 2.25 -15.43 1.21
N ILE A 107 2.60 -15.95 2.37
CA ILE A 107 3.77 -16.81 2.52
C ILE A 107 3.35 -18.26 2.47
N ASN A 108 4.24 -19.11 1.96
CA ASN A 108 4.11 -20.54 2.20
C ASN A 108 4.20 -20.79 3.72
N PRO A 109 3.29 -21.59 4.31
CA PRO A 109 3.39 -22.02 5.71
C PRO A 109 4.80 -22.44 6.15
N ASP A 110 5.55 -23.14 5.29
CA ASP A 110 6.92 -23.60 5.60
C ASP A 110 7.93 -22.45 5.82
N MET A 111 7.58 -21.23 5.39
CA MET A 111 8.41 -20.03 5.52
C MET A 111 8.08 -19.20 6.77
N ILE A 112 7.10 -19.60 7.59
CA ILE A 112 6.70 -18.85 8.79
C ILE A 112 7.90 -18.64 9.73
N ASP A 113 8.67 -19.68 9.99
CA ASP A 113 9.82 -19.62 10.91
C ASP A 113 10.91 -18.66 10.41
N SER A 114 11.08 -18.55 9.08
CA SER A 114 12.03 -17.62 8.48
C SER A 114 11.71 -16.15 8.75
N ARG A 115 10.48 -15.84 9.19
CA ARG A 115 10.01 -14.49 9.50
C ARG A 115 9.92 -14.19 10.99
N VAL A 116 10.23 -15.15 11.86
CA VAL A 116 10.30 -14.91 13.30
C VAL A 116 11.32 -13.80 13.56
N ASN A 117 10.91 -12.76 14.30
CA ASN A 117 11.69 -11.55 14.60
C ASN A 117 12.07 -10.67 13.39
N ASN A 118 11.54 -10.96 12.19
CA ASN A 118 11.72 -10.08 11.04
C ASN A 118 10.63 -8.99 11.02
N ASN A 119 10.94 -7.87 11.66
CA ASN A 119 10.01 -6.74 11.79
C ASN A 119 9.91 -5.87 10.52
N THR A 120 10.49 -6.31 9.39
CA THR A 120 10.46 -5.50 8.16
C THR A 120 9.20 -5.66 7.34
N VAL A 121 8.47 -6.78 7.42
CA VAL A 121 7.27 -7.05 6.60
C VAL A 121 6.18 -7.73 7.43
N LEU A 122 4.91 -7.38 7.21
CA LEU A 122 3.78 -8.16 7.72
C LEU A 122 3.50 -9.34 6.79
N SER A 123 3.17 -10.50 7.36
CA SER A 123 2.74 -11.68 6.61
C SER A 123 1.22 -11.73 6.55
N GLY A 124 0.65 -11.83 5.35
CA GLY A 124 -0.74 -12.23 5.21
C GLY A 124 -0.89 -13.73 5.48
N LEU A 125 -1.83 -14.10 6.34
CA LEU A 125 -2.20 -15.51 6.58
C LEU A 125 -3.61 -15.74 6.04
N TYR A 126 -3.80 -16.75 5.20
CA TYR A 126 -5.13 -17.23 4.82
C TYR A 126 -5.50 -18.40 5.73
N LEU A 127 -6.57 -18.25 6.52
CA LEU A 127 -7.07 -19.28 7.44
C LEU A 127 -8.38 -19.84 6.92
N TYR A 128 -8.46 -21.16 6.80
CA TYR A 128 -9.72 -21.85 6.58
C TYR A 128 -10.36 -22.15 7.96
N ILE A 129 -11.47 -21.48 8.28
CA ILE A 129 -12.17 -21.66 9.56
C ILE A 129 -13.07 -22.90 9.43
N ASN A 130 -12.62 -24.04 9.99
CA ASN A 130 -13.33 -25.33 9.90
C ASN A 130 -14.46 -25.50 10.93
N SER A 131 -14.53 -24.66 11.97
CA SER A 131 -15.63 -24.73 12.95
C SER A 131 -15.67 -23.45 13.80
N TYR A 132 -16.86 -22.86 13.92
CA TYR A 132 -17.16 -21.78 14.86
C TYR A 132 -18.06 -22.33 15.96
N GLN A 133 -17.56 -22.42 17.20
CA GLN A 133 -18.38 -22.72 18.37
C GLN A 133 -18.81 -21.40 19.01
N SER A 134 -20.03 -20.96 18.73
CA SER A 134 -20.65 -19.85 19.45
C SER A 134 -20.95 -20.30 20.88
N ARG A 135 -20.25 -19.74 21.88
CA ARG A 135 -20.75 -19.79 23.26
C ARG A 135 -21.95 -18.85 23.36
N LEU A 136 -23.14 -19.45 23.48
CA LEU A 136 -24.30 -18.80 24.08
C LEU A 136 -24.14 -18.77 25.60
#